data_AF-A0A842CXE8-F1
#
_entry.id   AF-A0A842CXE8-F1
#
_cell.length_a   1.000
_cell.length_b   1.000
_cell.length_c   1.000
_cell.angle_alpha   90.00
_cell.angle_beta   90.00
_cell.angle_gamma   90.00
#
_symmetry.space_group_name_H-M   'P 1'
#
loop_
_entity.id
_entity.type
_entity.pdbx_description
1 polymer ?
#
loop_
_entity_poly.entity_id
_entity_poly.type
_entity_poly.pdbx_seq_one_letter_code
_entity_poly.pdbx_strand_id
1 'polypeptide(L)'
;MATIKAPNEKYNGTSAGVGFINGVGKTDDPWLITIFNENGYTVIEDEEEQKNGDDREALKASLDNLGVEYAKNAKTETLQKLLDDNNKQEGE
;
A
#
# COMPACT_ATOMS: atom_id res chain seq x y z
N MET A 1 9.27 -0.69 1.75
CA MET A 1 10.14 -1.89 1.54
C MET A 1 9.26 -3.12 1.62
N ALA A 2 9.53 -4.17 0.85
CA ALA A 2 8.79 -5.42 0.91
C ALA A 2 9.71 -6.62 1.14
N THR A 3 9.19 -7.60 1.86
CA THR A 3 9.83 -8.88 2.11
C THR A 3 9.24 -9.92 1.17
N ILE A 4 10.06 -10.49 0.29
CA ILE A 4 9.69 -11.53 -0.67
C ILE A 4 10.02 -12.90 -0.08
N LYS A 5 9.05 -13.78 0.04
CA LYS A 5 9.24 -15.17 0.42
C LYS A 5 9.12 -16.08 -0.81
N ALA A 6 10.20 -16.78 -1.10
CA ALA A 6 10.26 -17.80 -2.12
C ALA A 6 9.43 -19.04 -1.72
N PRO A 7 8.84 -19.76 -2.70
CA PRO A 7 8.14 -21.01 -2.43
C PRO A 7 9.05 -22.09 -1.85
N ASN A 8 10.37 -21.96 -2.04
CA ASN A 8 11.36 -22.82 -1.43
C ASN A 8 12.05 -22.09 -0.26
N GLU A 9 11.65 -22.43 0.96
CA GLU A 9 12.15 -21.86 2.22
C GLU A 9 13.64 -22.15 2.49
N LYS A 10 14.29 -22.99 1.68
CA LYS A 10 15.73 -23.28 1.78
C LYS A 10 16.52 -22.68 0.63
N TYR A 11 15.89 -21.86 -0.20
CA TYR A 11 16.54 -21.21 -1.32
C TYR A 11 17.53 -20.15 -0.82
N ASN A 12 18.80 -20.32 -1.18
CA ASN A 12 19.87 -19.38 -0.91
C ASN A 12 20.52 -19.04 -2.25
N GLY A 13 20.34 -17.81 -2.72
CA GLY A 13 20.77 -17.42 -4.06
C GLY A 13 20.25 -16.04 -4.45
N THR A 14 20.58 -15.60 -5.66
CA THR A 14 20.13 -14.30 -6.18
C THR A 14 19.09 -14.52 -7.27
N SER A 15 17.92 -13.90 -7.15
CA SER A 15 16.86 -13.93 -8.16
C SER A 15 16.48 -12.52 -8.58
N ALA A 16 16.48 -12.25 -9.89
CA ALA A 16 16.23 -10.92 -10.46
C ALA A 16 17.05 -9.77 -9.83
N GLY A 17 18.24 -10.06 -9.30
CA GLY A 17 19.09 -9.09 -8.59
C GLY A 17 18.83 -8.99 -7.08
N VAL A 18 17.78 -9.62 -6.57
CA VAL A 18 17.46 -9.69 -5.14
C VAL A 18 18.14 -10.90 -4.52
N GLY A 19 18.91 -10.69 -3.45
CA GLY A 19 19.48 -11.78 -2.66
C GLY A 19 18.42 -12.43 -1.78
N PHE A 20 18.31 -13.76 -1.85
CA PHE A 20 17.46 -14.58 -1.00
C PHE A 20 18.33 -15.40 -0.03
N ILE A 21 17.94 -15.41 1.23
CA ILE A 21 18.55 -16.18 2.30
C ILE A 21 17.45 -16.98 2.99
N ASN A 22 17.55 -18.31 2.99
CA ASN A 22 16.49 -19.22 3.47
C ASN A 22 15.10 -18.86 2.92
N GLY A 23 15.04 -18.64 1.61
CA GLY A 23 13.82 -18.28 0.91
C GLY A 23 13.30 -16.87 1.21
N VAL A 24 14.01 -16.03 1.99
CA VAL A 24 13.58 -14.65 2.29
C VAL A 24 14.50 -13.67 1.57
N GLY A 25 13.92 -12.85 0.70
CA GLY A 25 14.56 -11.71 0.05
C GLY A 25 13.89 -10.40 0.49
N LYS A 26 14.60 -9.28 0.37
CA LYS A 26 14.07 -7.94 0.62
C LYS A 26 14.34 -7.05 -0.58
N THR A 27 13.34 -6.29 -0.99
CA THR A 27 13.44 -5.33 -2.09
C THR A 27 12.54 -4.14 -1.81
N ASP A 28 12.96 -2.96 -2.22
CA ASP A 28 12.17 -1.74 -2.23
C ASP A 28 11.63 -1.39 -3.61
N ASP A 29 12.00 -2.14 -4.65
CA ASP A 29 11.55 -1.90 -6.02
C ASP A 29 10.10 -2.39 -6.23
N PRO A 30 9.12 -1.50 -6.43
CA PRO A 30 7.72 -1.89 -6.63
C PRO A 30 7.51 -2.77 -7.86
N TRP A 31 8.35 -2.62 -8.89
CA TRP A 31 8.29 -3.48 -10.07
C TRP A 31 8.67 -4.94 -9.77
N LEU A 32 9.71 -5.15 -8.95
CA LEU A 32 10.11 -6.50 -8.54
C LEU A 32 9.05 -7.13 -7.63
N ILE A 33 8.49 -6.36 -6.71
CA ILE A 33 7.40 -6.77 -5.81
C ILE A 33 6.23 -7.34 -6.60
N THR A 34 5.72 -6.61 -7.59
CA THR A 34 4.60 -7.06 -8.44
C THR A 34 4.95 -8.34 -9.21
N ILE A 35 6.13 -8.38 -9.85
CA ILE A 35 6.58 -9.56 -10.59
C ILE A 35 6.66 -10.78 -9.67
N PHE A 36 7.23 -10.64 -8.46
CA PHE A 36 7.31 -11.74 -7.50
C PHE A 36 5.92 -12.22 -7.07
N ASN A 37 5.00 -11.30 -6.79
CA ASN A 37 3.62 -11.63 -6.43
C ASN A 37 2.91 -12.42 -7.56
N GLU A 38 3.05 -11.98 -8.82
CA GLU A 38 2.48 -12.69 -9.97
C GLU A 38 3.15 -14.05 -10.26
N ASN A 39 4.44 -14.19 -9.95
CA ASN A 39 5.20 -15.43 -10.16
C ASN A 39 5.01 -16.47 -9.04
N GLY A 40 4.09 -16.23 -8.09
CA GLY A 40 3.78 -17.16 -7.01
C GLY A 40 4.70 -17.08 -5.79
N TYR A 41 5.42 -15.98 -5.62
CA TYR A 41 6.14 -15.67 -4.39
C TYR A 41 5.19 -14.98 -3.40
N THR A 42 5.41 -15.21 -2.11
CA THR A 42 4.63 -14.52 -1.08
C THR A 42 5.29 -13.19 -0.77
N VAL A 43 4.65 -12.10 -1.18
CA VAL A 43 5.12 -10.74 -0.92
C VAL A 43 4.46 -10.23 0.36
N ILE A 44 5.29 -9.80 1.32
CA ILE A 44 4.88 -9.13 2.54
C ILE A 44 5.35 -7.68 2.39
N GLU A 45 4.44 -6.82 1.96
CA GLU A 45 4.67 -5.38 1.95
C GLU A 45 4.55 -4.91 3.41
N ASP A 46 5.63 -4.39 3.99
CA ASP A 46 5.52 -3.70 5.28
C ASP A 46 4.58 -2.51 5.04
N GLU A 47 3.48 -2.50 5.79
CA GLU A 47 2.20 -1.82 5.56
C GLU A 47 2.26 -0.28 5.65
N GLU A 48 3.22 0.38 5.01
CA GLU A 48 3.32 1.85 5.04
C GLU A 48 3.07 2.54 3.71
N GLU A 49 2.96 1.88 2.55
CA GLU A 49 2.71 2.63 1.32
C GLU A 49 2.06 1.84 0.18
N GLN A 50 0.81 1.38 0.37
CA GLN A 50 -0.11 1.24 -0.77
C GLN A 50 -0.61 2.63 -1.19
N LYS A 51 0.28 3.45 -1.75
CA LYS A 51 -0.09 4.68 -2.47
C LYS A 51 0.18 4.51 -3.95
N ASN A 52 -0.74 3.84 -4.65
CA ASN A 52 -0.88 4.11 -6.07
C ASN A 52 -2.33 3.86 -6.53
N GLY A 53 -3.19 4.87 -6.38
CA GLY A 53 -4.43 4.97 -7.16
C GLY A 53 -5.74 5.16 -6.38
N ASP A 54 -5.79 4.76 -5.10
CA ASP A 54 -7.07 4.58 -4.39
C ASP A 54 -7.30 5.52 -3.19
N ASP A 55 -6.39 6.45 -2.89
CA ASP A 55 -6.60 7.44 -1.81
C ASP A 55 -7.92 8.19 -1.98
N ARG A 56 -8.33 8.45 -3.21
CA ARG A 56 -9.58 9.14 -3.52
C ARG A 56 -10.81 8.35 -3.11
N GLU A 57 -10.79 7.03 -3.26
CA GLU A 57 -11.94 6.17 -2.93
C GLU A 57 -12.03 5.97 -1.41
N ALA A 58 -10.90 5.79 -0.73
CA ALA A 58 -10.81 5.76 0.73
C ALA A 58 -11.27 7.09 1.38
N LEU A 59 -10.87 8.24 0.79
CA LEU A 59 -11.30 9.57 1.22
C LEU A 59 -12.83 9.73 1.10
N LYS A 60 -13.39 9.31 -0.04
CA LYS A 60 -14.83 9.34 -0.29
C LYS A 60 -15.61 8.46 0.67
N ALA A 61 -15.13 7.24 0.92
CA ALA A 61 -15.76 6.30 1.85
C ALA A 61 -15.78 6.85 3.28
N SER A 62 -14.68 7.51 3.68
CA SER A 62 -14.61 8.17 4.99
C SER A 62 -15.60 9.33 5.09
N LEU A 63 -15.63 10.21 4.08
CA LEU A 63 -16.58 11.32 4.01
C LEU A 63 -18.04 10.86 3.99
N ASP A 64 -18.35 9.78 3.27
CA ASP A 64 -19.69 9.17 3.22
C ASP A 64 -20.10 8.62 4.60
N ASN A 65 -19.18 7.94 5.29
CA ASN A 65 -19.41 7.45 6.65
C ASN A 65 -19.65 8.58 7.65
N LEU A 66 -18.96 9.71 7.48
CA LEU A 66 -19.14 10.94 8.24
C LEU A 66 -20.35 11.77 7.79
N GLY A 67 -21.03 11.40 6.70
CA GLY A 67 -22.15 12.16 6.13
C GLY A 67 -21.75 13.52 5.53
N VAL A 68 -20.48 13.68 5.16
CA VAL A 68 -19.93 14.92 4.59
C VAL A 68 -20.15 14.94 3.08
N GLU A 69 -20.88 15.94 2.60
CA GLU A 69 -21.14 16.11 1.17
C GLU A 69 -19.91 16.67 0.45
N TYR A 70 -19.53 16.06 -0.68
CA TYR A 70 -18.39 16.50 -1.50
C TYR A 70 -18.72 16.50 -2.99
N ALA A 71 -18.07 17.39 -3.75
CA ALA A 71 -18.24 17.43 -5.19
C ALA A 71 -17.67 16.15 -5.84
N LYS A 72 -18.44 15.52 -6.73
CA LYS A 72 -18.01 14.30 -7.44
C LYS A 72 -16.70 14.48 -8.21
N ASN A 73 -16.35 15.72 -8.60
CA ASN A 73 -15.10 16.05 -9.27
C ASN A 73 -14.11 16.82 -8.38
N ALA A 74 -14.31 16.83 -7.06
CA ALA A 74 -13.38 17.42 -6.10
C ALA A 74 -12.00 16.78 -6.25
N LYS A 75 -10.94 17.57 -6.06
CA LYS A 75 -9.57 17.02 -6.05
C LYS A 75 -9.34 16.24 -4.75
N THR A 76 -8.38 15.32 -4.76
CA THR A 76 -7.98 14.53 -3.58
C THR A 76 -7.60 15.42 -2.40
N GLU A 77 -6.88 16.51 -2.63
CA GLU A 77 -6.55 17.49 -1.57
C GLU A 77 -7.78 18.08 -0.89
N THR A 78 -8.85 18.36 -1.67
CA THR A 78 -10.10 18.91 -1.13
C THR A 78 -10.82 17.89 -0.25
N LEU A 79 -10.88 16.63 -0.69
CA LEU A 79 -11.48 15.54 0.08
C LEU A 79 -10.70 15.29 1.38
N GLN A 80 -9.37 15.34 1.33
CA GLN A 80 -8.50 15.18 2.50
C GLN A 80 -8.71 16.30 3.53
N LYS A 81 -8.81 17.56 3.11
CA LYS A 81 -9.08 18.69 4.01
C LYS A 81 -10.44 18.58 4.70
N LEU A 82 -11.48 18.17 3.97
CA LEU A 82 -12.81 17.98 4.54
C LEU A 82 -12.81 16.87 5.61
N LEU A 83 -12.06 15.80 5.37
CA LEU A 83 -11.93 14.70 6.33
C LEU A 83 -11.14 15.13 7.59
N ASP A 84 -10.03 15.86 7.41
CA ASP A 84 -9.19 16.36 8.51
C ASP A 84 -9.96 17.35 9.41
N ASP A 85 -10.72 18.27 8.81
CA ASP A 85 -11.49 19.29 9.54
C ASP A 85 -12.59 18.68 10.42
N ASN A 86 -13.24 17.60 9.96
CA ASN A 86 -14.26 16.89 10.74
C ASN A 86 -13.64 16.07 11.88
N ASN A 87 -12.54 15.36 11.62
CA ASN A 87 -11.89 14.53 12.62
C ASN A 87 -11.24 15.35 13.76
N LYS A 88 -10.97 16.64 13.51
CA LYS A 88 -10.41 17.56 14.50
C LYS A 88 -11.42 18.04 15.54
N GLN A 89 -12.72 17.86 15.32
CA GLN A 89 -13.77 18.37 16.23
C GLN A 89 -14.05 17.45 17.43
N GLU A 90 -13.55 16.21 17.45
CA GLU A 90 -13.75 15.28 18.58
C GLU A 90 -12.63 15.31 19.62
N GLY A 91 -11.71 16.28 19.52
CA GLY A 91 -10.47 16.35 20.31
C GLY A 91 -10.29 17.58 21.20
N GLU A 92 -11.36 18.27 21.60
CA GLU A 92 -11.32 19.35 22.60
C GLU A 92 -12.15 19.02 23.86
#